data_AF-A0A258BM43-F1
#
_entry.id   AF-A0A258BM43-F1
#
_cell.length_a   1.000
_cell.length_b   1.000
_cell.length_c   1.000
_cell.angle_alpha   90.00
_cell.angle_beta   90.00
_cell.angle_gamma   90.00
#
_symmetry.space_group_name_H-M   'P 1'
#
loop_
_entity.id
_entity.type
_entity.pdbx_description
1 polymer ?
#
loop_
_entity_poly.entity_id
_entity_poly.type
_entity_poly.pdbx_seq_one_letter_code
_entity_poly.pdbx_strand_id
1 'polypeptide(L)'
;MARLHLSTFGSDSSSLADRGRRIAILTGGALLLLSILVLTFSAVHQVGLSRVVDRRLTPVSELEQITSNYSRALGIAYKVRSGNLSPASGVSALRSLQARLGGQWKELEGVAPEAAGGVNWRTVLQERERADAGIGHLINLIAHNEPDRLEFYLSGSLYAEVDPLLTFVRDYTGGLRDRAESEKSSFHRIASVMQVVTLLFLLLSMIAGHRIMRYGMREVIQPLMDMAREISGAENGVQLHISHRDRRDEIGDIARAVFLSAERSREAAGLLQEKLAAEAALAVQKERAA
;
A
#
# COMPACT_ATOMS: atom_id res chain seq x y z
N MET A 1 -70.42 4.79 -28.73
CA MET A 1 -69.44 4.63 -27.64
C MET A 1 -68.36 3.65 -28.09
N ALA A 2 -67.23 4.16 -28.58
CA ALA A 2 -66.09 3.37 -29.02
C ALA A 2 -65.07 3.29 -27.88
N ARG A 3 -64.74 2.07 -27.42
CA ARG A 3 -63.61 1.82 -26.51
C ARG A 3 -62.36 1.55 -27.34
N LEU A 4 -61.42 2.48 -27.29
CA LEU A 4 -60.04 2.31 -27.74
C LEU A 4 -59.34 1.29 -26.82
N HIS A 5 -58.96 0.15 -27.39
CA HIS A 5 -58.07 -0.82 -26.78
C HIS A 5 -56.63 -0.34 -27.03
N LEU A 6 -56.05 0.39 -26.07
CA LEU A 6 -54.60 0.60 -26.00
C LEU A 6 -54.00 -0.61 -25.28
N SER A 7 -53.49 -1.56 -26.07
CA SER A 7 -52.64 -2.62 -25.54
C SER A 7 -51.30 -2.01 -25.14
N THR A 8 -51.14 -1.79 -23.84
CA THR A 8 -49.85 -1.49 -23.20
C THR A 8 -48.95 -2.71 -23.36
N PHE A 9 -48.07 -2.69 -24.35
CA PHE A 9 -46.95 -3.63 -24.47
C PHE A 9 -45.91 -3.26 -23.40
N GLY A 10 -46.15 -3.69 -22.17
CA GLY A 10 -45.12 -3.75 -21.15
C GLY A 10 -44.16 -4.88 -21.52
N SER A 11 -42.94 -4.54 -21.94
CA SER A 11 -41.85 -5.50 -22.00
C SER A 11 -40.74 -5.06 -21.07
N ASP A 12 -40.38 -5.94 -20.14
CA ASP A 12 -39.17 -5.89 -19.31
C ASP A 12 -37.89 -5.89 -20.17
N SER A 13 -37.62 -4.80 -20.89
CA SER A 13 -36.32 -4.55 -21.52
C SER A 13 -35.52 -3.65 -20.61
N SER A 14 -34.62 -4.25 -19.81
CA SER A 14 -33.64 -3.45 -19.05
C SER A 14 -32.86 -2.55 -20.01
N SER A 15 -32.99 -1.24 -19.81
CA SER A 15 -32.38 -0.20 -20.64
C SER A 15 -30.85 -0.36 -20.64
N LEU A 16 -30.18 -0.02 -21.76
CA LEU A 16 -28.72 0.06 -21.83
C LEU A 16 -28.17 0.96 -20.72
N ALA A 17 -28.90 2.02 -20.37
CA ALA A 17 -28.56 2.90 -19.25
C ALA A 17 -28.55 2.15 -17.90
N ASP A 18 -29.54 1.30 -17.62
CA ASP A 18 -29.61 0.53 -16.37
C ASP A 18 -28.51 -0.54 -16.28
N ARG A 19 -28.17 -1.20 -17.40
CA ARG A 19 -27.06 -2.16 -17.45
C ARG A 19 -25.71 -1.46 -17.29
N GLY A 20 -25.53 -0.32 -17.96
CA GLY A 20 -24.34 0.53 -17.82
C GLY A 20 -24.15 1.03 -16.39
N ARG A 21 -25.23 1.46 -15.73
CA ARG A 21 -25.20 1.89 -14.32
C ARG A 21 -24.78 0.76 -13.38
N ARG A 22 -25.32 -0.46 -13.57
CA ARG A 22 -24.93 -1.63 -12.75
C ARG A 22 -23.45 -1.96 -12.92
N ILE A 23 -22.96 -1.96 -14.16
CA ILE A 23 -21.54 -2.19 -14.46
C ILE A 23 -20.67 -1.10 -13.80
N ALA A 24 -21.03 0.17 -13.94
CA ALA A 24 -20.27 1.28 -13.37
C ALA A 24 -20.19 1.20 -11.84
N ILE A 25 -21.31 0.90 -11.17
CA ILE A 25 -21.35 0.73 -9.70
C ILE A 25 -20.48 -0.45 -9.25
N LEU A 26 -20.58 -1.60 -9.92
CA LEU A 26 -19.79 -2.78 -9.58
C LEU A 26 -18.29 -2.54 -9.78
N THR A 27 -17.92 -1.86 -10.87
CA THR A 27 -16.51 -1.57 -11.19
C THR A 27 -15.93 -0.51 -10.26
N GLY A 28 -16.69 0.57 -10.01
CA GLY A 28 -16.30 1.61 -9.05
C GLY A 28 -16.17 1.08 -7.62
N GLY A 29 -17.08 0.21 -7.19
CA GLY A 29 -17.01 -0.49 -5.90
C GLY A 29 -15.79 -1.40 -5.80
N ALA A 30 -15.47 -2.16 -6.85
CA ALA A 30 -14.29 -3.02 -6.89
C ALA A 30 -12.97 -2.20 -6.82
N LEU A 31 -12.89 -1.08 -7.54
CA LEU A 31 -11.73 -0.18 -7.50
C LEU A 31 -11.56 0.46 -6.12
N LEU A 32 -12.64 0.91 -5.49
CA LEU A 32 -12.59 1.43 -4.12
C LEU A 32 -12.10 0.39 -3.12
N LEU A 33 -12.60 -0.84 -3.19
CA LEU A 33 -12.13 -1.93 -2.35
C LEU A 33 -10.64 -2.22 -2.57
N LEU A 34 -10.19 -2.20 -3.82
CA LEU A 34 -8.77 -2.36 -4.15
C LEU A 34 -7.92 -1.23 -3.57
N SER A 35 -8.35 0.02 -3.69
CA SER A 35 -7.65 1.17 -3.10
C SER A 35 -7.57 1.07 -1.58
N ILE A 36 -8.66 0.67 -0.91
CA ILE A 36 -8.67 0.44 0.54
C ILE A 36 -7.68 -0.66 0.91
N LEU A 37 -7.66 -1.78 0.17
CA LEU A 37 -6.74 -2.89 0.41
C LEU A 37 -5.28 -2.45 0.30
N VAL A 38 -4.94 -1.70 -0.76
CA VAL A 38 -3.58 -1.19 -1.00
C VAL A 38 -3.16 -0.19 0.09
N LEU A 39 -4.05 0.72 0.49
CA LEU A 39 -3.79 1.68 1.57
C LEU A 39 -3.58 0.98 2.91
N THR A 40 -4.41 -0.01 3.23
CA THR A 40 -4.29 -0.81 4.46
C THR A 40 -2.98 -1.59 4.48
N PHE A 41 -2.59 -2.20 3.36
CA PHE A 41 -1.32 -2.89 3.21
C PHE A 41 -0.13 -1.94 3.44
N SER A 42 -0.15 -0.77 2.81
CA SER A 42 0.90 0.25 2.96
C SER A 42 1.02 0.73 4.41
N ALA A 43 -0.10 0.99 5.08
CA ALA A 43 -0.14 1.42 6.48
C ALA A 43 0.42 0.33 7.42
N VAL A 44 0.05 -0.95 7.23
CA VAL A 44 0.59 -2.06 8.02
C VAL A 44 2.09 -2.21 7.82
N HIS A 45 2.59 -2.02 6.60
CA HIS A 45 4.01 -2.14 6.27
C HIS A 45 4.84 -1.02 6.91
N GLN A 46 4.35 0.23 6.88
CA GLN A 46 5.02 1.37 7.51
C GLN A 46 5.04 1.27 9.04
N VAL A 47 3.91 0.89 9.66
CA VAL A 47 3.80 0.75 11.12
C VAL A 47 4.52 -0.50 11.64
N GLY A 48 4.70 -1.54 10.80
CA GLY A 48 5.53 -2.70 11.11
C GLY A 48 7.02 -2.35 11.12
N LEU A 49 7.48 -1.58 10.14
CA LEU A 49 8.88 -1.18 10.03
C LEU A 49 9.31 -0.23 11.15
N SER A 50 8.49 0.77 11.49
CA SER A 50 8.80 1.70 12.59
C SER A 50 8.79 1.01 13.96
N ARG A 51 7.88 0.07 14.21
CA ARG A 51 7.86 -0.69 15.47
C ARG A 51 9.09 -1.58 15.65
N VAL A 52 9.58 -2.24 14.59
CA VAL A 52 10.77 -3.09 14.66
C VAL A 52 12.04 -2.25 14.78
N VAL A 53 12.15 -1.16 14.04
CA VAL A 53 13.34 -0.28 14.07
C VAL A 53 13.40 0.49 15.39
N ASP A 54 12.36 1.26 15.74
CA ASP A 54 12.44 2.23 16.84
C ASP A 54 12.36 1.59 18.23
N ARG A 55 11.62 0.49 18.38
CA ARG A 55 11.38 -0.13 19.71
C ARG A 55 12.28 -1.30 20.03
N ARG A 56 13.09 -1.80 19.08
CA ARG A 56 13.82 -3.07 19.25
C ARG A 56 15.26 -3.02 18.78
N LEU A 57 15.57 -2.44 17.61
CA LEU A 57 16.95 -2.34 17.16
C LEU A 57 17.76 -1.32 17.98
N THR A 58 17.16 -0.17 18.34
CA THR A 58 17.84 0.86 19.14
C THR A 58 18.28 0.32 20.52
N PRO A 59 17.41 -0.32 21.32
CA PRO A 59 17.84 -0.89 22.60
C PRO A 59 18.92 -1.97 22.46
N VAL A 60 18.86 -2.80 21.42
CA VAL A 60 19.88 -3.84 21.16
C VAL A 60 21.24 -3.20 20.90
N SER A 61 21.30 -2.20 20.02
CA SER A 61 22.53 -1.46 19.71
C SER A 61 23.14 -0.83 20.97
N GLU A 62 22.32 -0.16 21.79
CA GLU A 62 22.82 0.48 23.02
C GLU A 62 23.32 -0.53 24.05
N LEU A 63 22.62 -1.64 24.24
CA LEU A 63 23.04 -2.71 25.17
C LEU A 63 24.35 -3.39 24.73
N GLU A 64 24.60 -3.52 23.43
CA GLU A 64 25.89 -4.00 22.91
C GLU A 64 27.02 -3.01 23.17
N GLN A 65 26.77 -1.72 22.97
CA GLN A 65 27.75 -0.69 23.26
C GLN A 65 28.06 -0.62 24.76
N ILE A 66 27.06 -0.77 25.63
CA ILE A 66 27.21 -0.87 27.09
C ILE A 66 28.11 -2.06 27.45
N THR A 67 27.83 -3.25 26.90
CA THR A 67 28.65 -4.47 27.09
C THR A 67 30.12 -4.23 26.69
N SER A 68 30.33 -3.57 25.54
CA SER A 68 31.65 -3.18 25.05
C SER A 68 32.34 -2.16 25.97
N ASN A 69 31.58 -1.22 26.56
CA ASN A 69 32.12 -0.24 27.50
C ASN A 69 32.59 -0.88 28.80
N TYR A 70 31.82 -1.77 29.43
CA TYR A 70 32.29 -2.50 30.61
C TYR A 70 33.55 -3.33 30.30
N SER A 71 33.59 -4.00 29.14
CA SER A 71 34.81 -4.70 28.68
C SER A 71 36.01 -3.77 28.50
N ARG A 72 35.79 -2.55 27.99
CA ARG A 72 36.83 -1.52 27.88
C ARG A 72 37.33 -1.04 29.24
N ALA A 73 36.47 -0.97 30.27
CA ALA A 73 36.88 -0.62 31.64
C ALA A 73 37.93 -1.61 32.17
N LEU A 74 37.67 -2.91 31.99
CA LEU A 74 38.62 -3.99 32.34
C LEU A 74 39.94 -3.81 31.59
N GLY A 75 39.87 -3.55 30.27
CA GLY A 75 41.05 -3.32 29.45
C GLY A 75 41.90 -2.12 29.91
N ILE A 76 41.27 -1.02 30.34
CA ILE A 76 41.98 0.13 30.90
C ILE A 76 42.67 -0.26 32.21
N ALA A 77 41.98 -0.98 33.09
CA ALA A 77 42.54 -1.45 34.35
C ALA A 77 43.79 -2.31 34.16
N TYR A 78 43.73 -3.27 33.23
CA TYR A 78 44.87 -4.13 32.91
C TYR A 78 46.05 -3.34 32.34
N LYS A 79 45.80 -2.33 31.49
CA LYS A 79 46.85 -1.47 30.95
C LYS A 79 47.52 -0.62 32.02
N VAL A 80 46.76 -0.13 33.02
CA VAL A 80 47.32 0.58 34.17
C VAL A 80 48.18 -0.37 35.01
N ARG A 81 47.63 -1.55 35.34
CA ARG A 81 48.36 -2.57 36.11
C ARG A 81 49.68 -2.97 35.44
N SER A 82 49.67 -3.15 34.13
CA SER A 82 50.85 -3.55 33.37
C SER A 82 51.83 -2.41 33.08
N GLY A 83 51.58 -1.19 33.55
CA GLY A 83 52.41 0.00 33.27
C GLY A 83 52.30 0.54 31.84
N ASN A 84 51.42 -0.01 31.01
CA ASN A 84 51.19 0.44 29.62
C ASN A 84 50.33 1.72 29.54
N LEU A 85 49.74 2.13 30.65
CA LEU A 85 48.99 3.38 30.80
C LEU A 85 49.27 3.97 32.17
N SER A 86 49.52 5.27 32.27
CA SER A 86 49.74 5.91 33.57
C SER A 86 48.45 5.90 34.43
N PRO A 87 48.55 5.87 35.77
CA PRO A 87 47.39 5.92 36.65
C PRO A 87 46.47 7.12 36.40
N ALA A 88 47.05 8.32 36.20
CA ALA A 88 46.30 9.53 35.91
C ALA A 88 45.49 9.43 34.60
N SER A 89 46.11 8.90 33.54
CA SER A 89 45.42 8.67 32.26
C SER A 89 44.36 7.57 32.38
N GLY A 90 44.62 6.52 33.16
CA GLY A 90 43.66 5.46 33.46
C GLY A 90 42.40 5.97 34.17
N VAL A 91 42.58 6.76 35.24
CA VAL A 91 41.47 7.41 35.97
C VAL A 91 40.66 8.31 35.03
N SER A 92 41.33 9.15 34.23
CA SER A 92 40.66 10.03 33.26
C SER A 92 39.83 9.22 32.25
N ALA A 93 40.41 8.15 31.69
CA ALA A 93 39.72 7.29 30.73
C ALA A 93 38.51 6.56 31.34
N LEU A 94 38.65 6.03 32.56
CA LEU A 94 37.56 5.36 33.27
C LEU A 94 36.43 6.32 33.63
N ARG A 95 36.73 7.55 34.08
CA ARG A 95 35.70 8.57 34.36
C ARG A 95 34.95 8.97 33.09
N SER A 96 35.66 9.14 31.98
CA SER A 96 35.04 9.40 30.67
C SER A 96 34.15 8.25 30.21
N LEU A 97 34.56 7.02 30.46
CA LEU A 97 33.77 5.83 30.15
C LEU A 97 32.52 5.75 31.04
N GLN A 98 32.65 6.01 32.34
CA GLN A 98 31.53 6.01 33.29
C GLN A 98 30.48 7.08 32.93
N ALA A 99 30.92 8.27 32.52
CA ALA A 99 30.01 9.31 32.02
C ALA A 99 29.24 8.86 30.76
N ARG A 100 29.92 8.17 29.83
CA ARG A 100 29.29 7.60 28.63
C ARG A 100 28.28 6.50 28.97
N LEU A 101 28.63 5.57 29.85
CA LEU A 101 27.72 4.55 30.36
C LEU A 101 26.47 5.20 30.96
N GLY A 102 26.63 6.23 31.80
CA GLY A 102 25.50 6.98 32.36
C GLY A 102 24.56 7.57 31.29
N GLY A 103 25.12 8.10 30.20
CA GLY A 103 24.35 8.58 29.06
C GLY A 103 23.56 7.48 28.35
N GLN A 104 24.22 6.37 28.00
CA GLN A 104 23.60 5.24 27.31
C GLN A 104 22.49 4.59 28.12
N TRP A 105 22.71 4.43 29.42
CA TRP A 105 21.66 3.91 30.31
C TRP A 105 20.45 4.84 30.38
N LYS A 106 20.67 6.16 30.34
CA LYS A 106 19.59 7.15 30.32
C LYS A 106 18.80 7.11 29.01
N GLU A 107 19.44 6.86 27.87
CA GLU A 107 18.76 6.69 26.59
C GLU A 107 17.83 5.46 26.57
N LEU A 108 18.12 4.46 27.40
CA LEU A 108 17.28 3.27 27.56
C LEU A 108 16.08 3.50 28.50
N GLU A 109 16.06 4.59 29.27
CA GLU A 109 14.95 4.91 30.16
C GLU A 109 13.66 5.20 29.36
N GLY A 110 12.61 4.45 29.67
CA GLY A 110 11.31 4.57 28.99
C GLY A 110 11.24 3.93 27.60
N VAL A 111 12.37 3.50 27.03
CA VAL A 111 12.42 2.79 25.74
C VAL A 111 12.56 1.29 25.93
N ALA A 112 13.32 0.85 26.94
CA ALA A 112 13.51 -0.56 27.25
C ALA A 112 12.18 -1.21 27.72
N PRO A 113 11.78 -2.36 27.14
CA PRO A 113 10.66 -3.15 27.63
C PRO A 113 10.81 -3.55 29.11
N GLU A 114 9.71 -3.89 29.78
CA GLU A 114 9.79 -4.33 31.18
C GLU A 114 10.51 -5.68 31.35
N ALA A 115 10.40 -6.57 30.36
CA ALA A 115 11.03 -7.87 30.40
C ALA A 115 11.38 -8.40 29.00
N ALA A 116 12.53 -9.07 28.87
CA ALA A 116 12.97 -9.77 27.67
C ALA A 116 13.86 -10.96 28.01
N GLY A 117 13.73 -12.06 27.26
CA GLY A 117 14.60 -13.24 27.43
C GLY A 117 14.48 -13.92 28.80
N GLY A 118 13.33 -13.77 29.48
CA GLY A 118 13.15 -14.24 30.85
C GLY A 118 13.76 -13.32 31.93
N VAL A 119 14.38 -12.21 31.52
CA VAL A 119 15.00 -11.22 32.41
C VAL A 119 14.09 -10.01 32.55
N ASN A 120 13.86 -9.55 33.78
CA ASN A 120 13.18 -8.30 34.06
C ASN A 120 14.18 -7.12 33.97
N TRP A 121 13.77 -6.02 33.34
CA TRP A 121 14.61 -4.83 33.20
C TRP A 121 15.08 -4.27 34.54
N ARG A 122 14.25 -4.37 35.59
CA ARG A 122 14.63 -3.97 36.94
C ARG A 122 15.79 -4.80 37.50
N THR A 123 15.91 -6.07 37.12
CA THR A 123 17.07 -6.91 37.48
C THR A 123 18.33 -6.41 36.78
N VAL A 124 18.24 -6.02 35.51
CA VAL A 124 19.35 -5.40 34.77
C VAL A 124 19.80 -4.12 35.47
N LEU A 125 18.86 -3.27 35.90
CA LEU A 125 19.18 -2.02 36.62
C LEU A 125 19.82 -2.27 37.99
N GLN A 126 19.41 -3.30 38.72
CA GLN A 126 20.04 -3.67 39.99
C GLN A 126 21.50 -4.11 39.80
N GLU A 127 21.76 -4.96 38.79
CA GLU A 127 23.13 -5.40 38.50
C GLU A 127 23.98 -4.28 37.90
N ARG A 128 23.36 -3.31 37.21
CA ARG A 128 24.03 -2.09 36.76
C ARG A 128 24.59 -1.32 37.95
N GLU A 129 23.80 -1.08 38.99
CA GLU A 129 24.27 -0.34 40.17
C GLU A 129 25.51 -0.99 40.78
N ARG A 130 25.53 -2.33 40.83
CA ARG A 130 26.67 -3.10 41.31
C ARG A 130 27.90 -2.96 40.40
N ALA A 131 27.74 -3.08 39.10
CA ALA A 131 28.84 -2.93 38.15
C ALA A 131 29.39 -1.49 38.12
N ASP A 132 28.53 -0.48 38.22
CA ASP A 132 28.91 0.93 38.28
C ASP A 132 29.69 1.24 39.58
N ALA A 133 29.28 0.65 40.70
CA ALA A 133 30.02 0.70 41.96
C ALA A 133 31.41 0.06 41.82
N GLY A 134 31.52 -1.07 41.11
CA GLY A 134 32.78 -1.75 40.88
C GLY A 134 33.77 -0.97 40.01
N ILE A 135 33.27 -0.26 39.00
CA ILE A 135 34.08 0.71 38.23
C ILE A 135 34.49 1.87 39.12
N GLY A 136 33.60 2.37 39.99
CA GLY A 136 33.93 3.42 40.96
C GLY A 136 35.05 3.01 41.92
N HIS A 137 35.00 1.77 42.43
CA HIS A 137 36.04 1.22 43.28
C HIS A 137 37.37 1.07 42.53
N LEU A 138 37.33 0.58 41.29
CA LEU A 138 38.50 0.50 40.41
C LEU A 138 39.18 1.87 40.22
N ILE A 139 38.39 2.93 39.97
CA ILE A 139 38.89 4.29 39.83
C ILE A 139 39.62 4.73 41.11
N ASN A 140 39.06 4.42 42.28
CA ASN A 140 39.66 4.78 43.56
C ASN A 140 40.99 4.04 43.79
N LEU A 141 41.06 2.74 43.50
CA LEU A 141 42.30 1.96 43.64
C LEU A 141 43.43 2.51 42.77
N ILE A 142 43.10 2.87 41.52
CA ILE A 142 44.09 3.47 40.60
C ILE A 142 44.49 4.87 41.07
N ALA A 143 43.54 5.69 41.53
CA ALA A 143 43.81 7.06 41.96
C ALA A 143 44.70 7.14 43.21
N HIS A 144 44.55 6.20 44.15
CA HIS A 144 45.37 6.12 45.37
C HIS A 144 46.70 5.39 45.14
N ASN A 145 46.95 4.90 43.92
CA ASN A 145 48.18 4.19 43.54
C ASN A 145 48.49 2.98 44.45
N GLU A 146 47.49 2.11 44.63
CA GLU A 146 47.57 0.91 45.48
C GLU A 146 47.73 -0.37 44.61
N PRO A 147 48.95 -0.70 44.11
CA PRO A 147 49.13 -1.75 43.10
C PRO A 147 48.74 -3.15 43.58
N ASP A 148 49.08 -3.52 44.81
CA ASP A 148 48.76 -4.85 45.36
C ASP A 148 47.24 -5.06 45.50
N ARG A 149 46.53 -4.01 45.94
CA ARG A 149 45.06 -4.04 46.05
C ARG A 149 44.41 -4.03 44.69
N LEU A 150 44.96 -3.27 43.73
CA LEU A 150 44.49 -3.28 42.35
C LEU A 150 44.65 -4.69 41.74
N GLU A 151 45.77 -5.36 41.96
CA GLU A 151 45.99 -6.72 41.46
C GLU A 151 45.00 -7.73 42.07
N PHE A 152 44.81 -7.69 43.39
CA PHE A 152 43.82 -8.53 44.07
C PHE A 152 42.39 -8.27 43.58
N TYR A 153 42.05 -7.01 43.34
CA TYR A 153 40.72 -6.65 42.85
C TYR A 153 40.49 -7.15 41.42
N LEU A 154 41.50 -7.04 40.56
CA LEU A 154 41.46 -7.52 39.16
C LEU A 154 41.55 -9.04 39.01
N SER A 155 41.94 -9.78 40.04
CA SER A 155 42.04 -11.24 39.97
C SER A 155 40.69 -11.95 40.15
N GLY A 156 39.64 -11.25 40.61
CA GLY A 156 38.31 -11.84 40.72
C GLY A 156 37.19 -10.93 41.21
N SER A 157 37.48 -9.99 42.12
CA SER A 157 36.44 -9.14 42.73
C SER A 157 35.70 -8.29 41.69
N LEU A 158 36.45 -7.68 40.75
CA LEU A 158 35.84 -6.89 39.69
C LEU A 158 34.94 -7.71 38.76
N TYR A 159 35.32 -8.95 38.44
CA TYR A 159 34.50 -9.86 37.63
C TYR A 159 33.20 -10.23 38.34
N ALA A 160 33.26 -10.50 39.65
CA ALA A 160 32.07 -10.80 40.45
C ALA A 160 31.05 -9.64 40.50
N GLU A 161 31.48 -8.41 40.25
CA GLU A 161 30.62 -7.22 40.21
C GLU A 161 30.11 -6.88 38.80
N VAL A 162 30.84 -7.24 37.75
CA VAL A 162 30.51 -6.86 36.36
C VAL A 162 29.86 -8.01 35.56
N ASP A 163 30.31 -9.25 35.74
CA ASP A 163 29.85 -10.39 34.93
C ASP A 163 28.35 -10.72 35.07
N PRO A 164 27.71 -10.57 36.26
CA PRO A 164 26.27 -10.73 36.37
C PRO A 164 25.52 -9.79 35.43
N LEU A 165 25.88 -8.50 35.42
CA LEU A 165 25.30 -7.52 34.51
C LEU A 165 25.47 -7.92 33.04
N LEU A 166 26.68 -8.32 32.64
CA LEU A 166 26.95 -8.73 31.25
C LEU A 166 26.10 -9.95 30.84
N THR A 167 25.85 -10.86 31.77
CA THR A 167 25.00 -12.03 31.54
C THR A 167 23.54 -11.61 31.37
N PHE A 168 23.00 -10.81 32.29
CA PHE A 168 21.62 -10.33 32.18
C PHE A 168 21.39 -9.47 30.94
N VAL A 169 22.34 -8.60 30.58
CA VAL A 169 22.27 -7.79 29.35
C VAL A 169 22.29 -8.68 28.11
N ARG A 170 23.11 -9.73 28.08
CA ARG A 170 23.15 -10.70 26.98
C ARG A 170 21.81 -11.41 26.81
N ASP A 171 21.26 -11.95 27.90
CA ASP A 171 20.00 -12.71 27.88
C ASP A 171 18.82 -11.81 27.50
N TYR A 172 18.79 -10.60 28.06
CA TYR A 172 17.80 -9.58 27.74
C TYR A 172 17.87 -9.18 26.25
N THR A 173 19.07 -8.92 25.73
CA THR A 173 19.30 -8.60 24.31
C THR A 173 18.91 -9.76 23.39
N GLY A 174 19.24 -10.99 23.78
CA GLY A 174 18.81 -12.21 23.08
C GLY A 174 17.28 -12.28 22.97
N GLY A 175 16.58 -12.06 24.08
CA GLY A 175 15.12 -12.04 24.08
C GLY A 175 14.49 -10.90 23.26
N LEU A 176 15.14 -9.74 23.15
CA LEU A 176 14.71 -8.68 22.24
C LEU A 176 14.84 -9.11 20.77
N ARG A 177 15.93 -9.78 20.42
CA ARG A 177 16.18 -10.31 19.07
C ARG A 177 15.19 -11.41 18.70
N ASP A 178 14.95 -12.37 19.59
CA ASP A 178 14.02 -13.47 19.34
C ASP A 178 12.60 -12.97 19.07
N ARG A 179 12.16 -11.96 19.83
CA ARG A 179 10.85 -11.32 19.58
C ARG A 179 10.84 -10.55 18.27
N ALA A 180 11.90 -9.82 17.94
CA ALA A 180 11.99 -9.10 16.68
C ALA A 180 11.91 -10.06 15.47
N GLU A 181 12.59 -11.20 15.55
CA GLU A 181 12.55 -12.23 14.50
C GLU A 181 11.17 -12.90 14.42
N SER A 182 10.56 -13.20 15.57
CA SER A 182 9.20 -13.74 15.63
C SER A 182 8.16 -12.80 15.00
N GLU A 183 8.22 -11.50 15.33
CA GLU A 183 7.35 -10.48 14.75
C GLU A 183 7.60 -10.33 13.24
N LYS A 184 8.87 -10.28 12.80
CA LYS A 184 9.24 -10.22 11.38
C LYS A 184 8.68 -11.43 10.61
N SER A 185 8.79 -12.63 11.16
CA SER A 185 8.25 -13.84 10.54
C SER A 185 6.72 -13.78 10.40
N SER A 186 6.04 -13.20 11.38
CA SER A 186 4.58 -13.01 11.36
C SER A 186 4.17 -11.94 10.34
N PHE A 187 4.90 -10.83 10.26
CA PHE A 187 4.70 -9.80 9.23
C PHE A 187 4.90 -10.35 7.83
N HIS A 188 5.93 -11.18 7.59
CA HIS A 188 6.14 -11.80 6.29
C HIS A 188 4.99 -12.72 5.87
N ARG A 189 4.39 -13.48 6.79
CA ARG A 189 3.21 -14.31 6.48
C ARG A 189 1.99 -13.47 6.15
N ILE A 190 1.72 -12.41 6.91
CA ILE A 190 0.59 -11.51 6.63
C ILE A 190 0.81 -10.78 5.30
N ALA A 191 2.03 -10.31 5.05
CA ALA A 191 2.38 -9.63 3.81
C ALA A 191 2.23 -10.55 2.59
N SER A 192 2.67 -11.80 2.68
CA SER A 192 2.55 -12.76 1.57
C SER A 192 1.09 -13.08 1.25
N VAL A 193 0.24 -13.28 2.27
CA VAL A 193 -1.21 -13.47 2.08
C VAL A 193 -1.83 -12.24 1.41
N MET A 194 -1.51 -11.03 1.89
CA MET A 194 -2.03 -9.80 1.30
C MET A 194 -1.55 -9.57 -0.14
N GLN A 195 -0.32 -9.96 -0.46
CA GLN A 195 0.21 -9.91 -1.81
C GLN A 195 -0.54 -10.86 -2.75
N VAL A 196 -0.83 -12.09 -2.31
CA VAL A 196 -1.66 -13.04 -3.08
C VAL A 196 -3.07 -12.49 -3.29
N VAL A 197 -3.71 -11.95 -2.25
CA VAL A 197 -5.05 -11.34 -2.35
C VAL A 197 -5.04 -10.17 -3.33
N THR A 198 -4.04 -9.29 -3.25
CA THR A 198 -3.89 -8.14 -4.17
C THR A 198 -3.74 -8.62 -5.61
N LEU A 199 -2.94 -9.66 -5.84
CA LEU A 199 -2.73 -10.24 -7.17
C LEU A 199 -4.03 -10.81 -7.73
N LEU A 200 -4.81 -11.52 -6.91
CA LEU A 200 -6.13 -12.04 -7.30
C LEU A 200 -7.12 -10.92 -7.66
N PHE A 201 -7.16 -9.85 -6.87
CA PHE A 201 -8.01 -8.70 -7.16
C PHE A 201 -7.61 -7.96 -8.44
N LEU A 202 -6.30 -7.85 -8.71
CA LEU A 202 -5.79 -7.24 -9.94
C LEU A 202 -6.20 -8.07 -11.16
N LEU A 203 -6.09 -9.40 -11.06
CA LEU A 203 -6.48 -10.35 -12.10
C LEU A 203 -8.00 -10.30 -12.35
N LEU A 204 -8.81 -10.25 -11.28
CA LEU A 204 -10.26 -10.10 -11.39
C LEU A 204 -10.65 -8.75 -12.02
N SER A 205 -9.96 -7.66 -11.65
CA SER A 205 -10.17 -6.33 -12.22
C SER A 205 -9.84 -6.30 -13.72
N MET A 206 -8.78 -7.01 -14.13
CA MET A 206 -8.39 -7.12 -15.54
C MET A 206 -9.45 -7.90 -16.35
N ILE A 207 -9.99 -8.99 -15.80
CA ILE A 207 -11.08 -9.75 -16.43
C ILE A 207 -12.34 -8.89 -16.54
N ALA A 208 -12.71 -8.17 -15.47
CA ALA A 208 -13.86 -7.27 -15.46
C ALA A 208 -13.69 -6.15 -16.49
N GLY A 209 -12.55 -5.46 -16.50
CA GLY A 209 -12.24 -4.41 -17.46
C GLY A 209 -12.30 -4.91 -18.91
N HIS A 210 -11.75 -6.09 -19.18
CA HIS A 210 -11.84 -6.71 -20.51
C HIS A 210 -13.29 -6.99 -20.93
N ARG A 211 -14.12 -7.52 -20.01
CA ARG A 211 -15.54 -7.80 -20.27
C ARG A 211 -16.34 -6.52 -20.55
N ILE A 212 -16.09 -5.45 -19.80
CA ILE A 212 -16.73 -4.15 -19.98
C ILE A 212 -16.36 -3.55 -21.34
N MET A 213 -15.07 -3.55 -21.67
CA MET A 213 -14.59 -3.06 -22.97
C MET A 213 -15.24 -3.82 -24.13
N ARG A 214 -15.26 -5.16 -24.02
CA ARG A 214 -15.85 -6.02 -25.05
C ARG A 214 -17.36 -5.82 -25.19
N TYR A 215 -18.06 -5.57 -24.08
CA TYR A 215 -19.47 -5.24 -24.08
C TYR A 215 -19.73 -3.90 -24.78
N GLY A 216 -19.03 -2.83 -24.37
CA GLY A 216 -19.19 -1.50 -24.98
C GLY A 216 -18.90 -1.51 -26.48
N MET A 217 -17.87 -2.25 -26.91
CA MET A 217 -17.54 -2.39 -28.33
C MET A 217 -18.66 -3.08 -29.11
N ARG A 218 -19.23 -4.18 -28.60
CA ARG A 218 -20.22 -5.00 -29.33
C ARG A 218 -21.64 -4.46 -29.26
N GLU A 219 -22.05 -3.90 -28.12
CA GLU A 219 -23.44 -3.52 -27.89
C GLU A 219 -23.71 -2.05 -28.18
N VAL A 220 -22.68 -1.20 -28.25
CA VAL A 220 -22.82 0.24 -28.46
C VAL A 220 -22.05 0.71 -29.68
N ILE A 221 -20.72 0.54 -29.69
CA ILE A 221 -19.86 1.13 -30.72
C ILE A 221 -20.12 0.50 -32.09
N GLN A 222 -20.12 -0.83 -32.19
CA GLN A 222 -20.33 -1.53 -33.47
C GLN A 222 -21.69 -1.20 -34.09
N PRO A 223 -22.84 -1.32 -33.39
CA PRO A 223 -24.14 -0.95 -33.95
C PRO A 223 -24.23 0.49 -34.43
N LEU A 224 -23.65 1.44 -33.68
CA LEU A 224 -23.60 2.84 -34.10
C LEU A 224 -22.73 3.03 -35.35
N MET A 225 -21.58 2.35 -35.43
CA MET A 225 -20.72 2.38 -36.62
C MET A 225 -21.37 1.72 -37.84
N ASP A 226 -22.15 0.67 -37.66
CA ASP A 226 -22.89 0.01 -38.75
C ASP A 226 -23.95 0.95 -39.32
N MET A 227 -24.77 1.55 -38.45
CA MET A 227 -25.77 2.55 -38.86
C MET A 227 -25.12 3.76 -39.53
N ALA A 228 -24.02 4.28 -38.98
CA ALA A 228 -23.31 5.42 -39.58
C ALA A 228 -22.80 5.09 -41.00
N ARG A 229 -22.25 3.89 -41.19
CA ARG A 229 -21.78 3.42 -42.51
C ARG A 229 -22.94 3.31 -43.51
N GLU A 230 -24.07 2.73 -43.10
CA GLU A 230 -25.25 2.58 -43.95
C GLU A 230 -25.85 3.92 -44.36
N ILE A 231 -25.93 4.88 -43.43
CA ILE A 231 -26.41 6.24 -43.72
C ILE A 231 -25.47 6.94 -44.72
N SER A 232 -24.15 6.88 -44.49
CA SER A 232 -23.17 7.52 -45.37
C SER A 232 -23.09 6.89 -46.77
N GLY A 233 -23.37 5.59 -46.89
CA GLY A 233 -23.33 4.87 -48.17
C GLY A 233 -24.59 5.03 -49.03
N ALA A 234 -25.66 5.62 -48.49
CA ALA A 234 -26.97 5.64 -49.13
C ALA A 234 -27.19 6.81 -50.11
N GLU A 235 -26.17 7.60 -50.43
CA GLU A 235 -26.29 8.82 -51.24
C GLU A 235 -26.74 8.61 -52.71
N ASN A 236 -26.98 7.39 -53.19
CA ASN A 236 -27.25 7.13 -54.61
C ASN A 236 -28.57 6.36 -54.92
N GLY A 237 -29.63 6.58 -54.13
CA GLY A 237 -30.98 6.11 -54.49
C GLY A 237 -31.31 4.63 -54.23
N VAL A 238 -30.37 3.89 -53.63
CA VAL A 238 -30.60 2.52 -53.14
C VAL A 238 -31.51 2.57 -51.90
N GLN A 239 -32.34 1.53 -51.70
CA GLN A 239 -33.14 1.39 -50.48
C GLN A 239 -32.24 1.46 -49.24
N LEU A 240 -32.49 2.44 -48.37
CA LEU A 240 -31.77 2.58 -47.10
C LEU A 240 -32.14 1.40 -46.19
N HIS A 241 -31.23 0.44 -46.07
CA HIS A 241 -31.30 -0.58 -45.05
C HIS A 241 -30.59 -0.05 -43.81
N ILE A 242 -31.32 0.10 -42.69
CA ILE A 242 -30.73 0.39 -41.39
C ILE A 242 -30.75 -0.89 -40.56
N SER A 243 -29.56 -1.36 -40.20
CA SER A 243 -29.32 -2.50 -39.31
C SER A 243 -29.81 -2.22 -37.89
N HIS A 244 -30.02 -3.28 -37.10
CA HIS A 244 -30.34 -3.20 -35.66
C HIS A 244 -31.72 -2.63 -35.29
N ARG A 245 -32.65 -2.46 -36.25
CA ARG A 245 -34.02 -1.96 -36.02
C ARG A 245 -34.91 -2.89 -35.18
N ASP A 246 -34.57 -4.16 -35.12
CA ASP A 246 -35.26 -5.21 -34.35
C ASP A 246 -34.88 -5.19 -32.86
N ARG A 247 -33.80 -4.50 -32.49
CA ARG A 247 -33.39 -4.34 -31.09
C ARG A 247 -34.47 -3.62 -30.28
N ARG A 248 -34.72 -4.07 -29.05
CA ARG A 248 -35.73 -3.50 -28.13
C ARG A 248 -35.11 -2.56 -27.08
N ASP A 249 -33.95 -2.01 -27.38
CA ASP A 249 -33.21 -1.08 -26.52
C ASP A 249 -33.04 0.28 -27.21
N GLU A 250 -32.33 1.19 -26.55
CA GLU A 250 -32.11 2.57 -26.99
C GLU A 250 -31.41 2.64 -28.35
N ILE A 251 -30.55 1.68 -28.68
CA ILE A 251 -29.92 1.58 -30.01
C ILE A 251 -30.97 1.25 -31.07
N GLY A 252 -31.90 0.33 -30.78
CA GLY A 252 -33.02 0.04 -31.66
C GLY A 252 -33.99 1.20 -31.83
N ASP A 253 -34.23 1.98 -30.77
CA ASP A 253 -35.05 3.21 -30.86
C ASP A 253 -34.42 4.23 -31.80
N ILE A 254 -33.10 4.44 -31.71
CA ILE A 254 -32.35 5.30 -32.63
C ILE A 254 -32.43 4.74 -34.06
N ALA A 255 -32.18 3.45 -34.27
CA ALA A 255 -32.23 2.82 -35.58
C ALA A 255 -33.61 3.01 -36.27
N ARG A 256 -34.70 2.83 -35.51
CA ARG A 256 -36.07 3.06 -36.00
C ARG A 256 -36.34 4.52 -36.33
N ALA A 257 -35.91 5.44 -35.46
CA ALA A 257 -36.10 6.87 -35.67
C ALA A 257 -35.36 7.37 -36.91
N VAL A 258 -34.11 6.94 -37.11
CA VAL A 258 -33.32 7.28 -38.30
C VAL A 258 -33.96 6.72 -39.56
N PHE A 259 -34.45 5.48 -39.53
CA PHE A 259 -35.12 4.86 -40.67
C PHE A 259 -36.36 5.65 -41.09
N LEU A 260 -37.23 5.99 -40.13
CA LEU A 260 -38.42 6.78 -40.37
C LEU A 260 -38.08 8.18 -40.90
N SER A 261 -37.02 8.81 -40.39
CA SER A 261 -36.57 10.11 -40.89
C SER A 261 -36.10 10.04 -42.33
N ALA A 262 -35.35 9.00 -42.70
CA ALA A 262 -34.86 8.82 -44.06
C ALA A 262 -35.99 8.51 -45.05
N GLU A 263 -36.97 7.70 -44.65
CA GLU A 263 -38.16 7.40 -45.44
C GLU A 263 -38.94 8.69 -45.76
N ARG A 264 -39.18 9.52 -44.73
CA ARG A 264 -39.83 10.83 -44.89
C ARG A 264 -39.04 11.78 -45.80
N SER A 265 -37.71 11.83 -45.67
CA SER A 265 -36.87 12.65 -46.55
C SER A 265 -36.95 12.18 -48.01
N ARG A 266 -37.02 10.87 -48.25
CA ARG A 266 -37.18 10.31 -49.59
C ARG A 266 -38.55 10.64 -50.18
N GLU A 267 -39.61 10.50 -49.40
CA GLU A 267 -40.97 10.89 -49.82
C GLU A 267 -41.02 12.38 -50.18
N ALA A 268 -40.44 13.26 -49.35
CA ALA A 268 -40.39 14.70 -49.61
C ALA A 268 -39.59 15.04 -50.89
N ALA A 269 -38.47 14.36 -51.12
CA ALA A 269 -37.67 14.53 -52.35
C ALA A 269 -38.43 14.07 -53.60
N GLY A 270 -39.16 12.95 -53.51
CA GLY A 270 -40.02 12.46 -54.60
C GLY A 270 -41.12 13.45 -54.95
N LEU A 271 -41.82 13.98 -53.94
CA LEU A 271 -42.87 14.99 -54.14
C LEU A 271 -42.33 16.28 -54.78
N LEU A 272 -41.09 16.68 -54.45
CA LEU A 272 -40.42 17.82 -55.07
C LEU A 272 -40.10 17.55 -56.55
N GLN A 273 -39.59 16.36 -56.88
CA GLN A 273 -39.34 15.98 -58.28
C GLN A 273 -40.64 15.93 -59.09
N GLU A 274 -41.73 15.38 -58.55
CA GLU A 274 -43.03 15.36 -59.21
C GLU A 274 -43.56 16.78 -59.47
N LYS A 275 -43.43 17.69 -58.50
CA LYS A 275 -43.79 19.11 -58.69
C LYS A 275 -42.99 19.77 -59.81
N LEU A 276 -41.67 19.59 -59.81
CA LEU A 276 -40.80 20.15 -60.85
C LEU A 276 -41.14 19.58 -62.24
N ALA A 277 -41.42 18.29 -62.33
CA ALA A 277 -41.83 17.65 -63.59
C ALA A 277 -43.20 18.17 -64.08
N ALA A 278 -44.15 18.38 -63.17
CA ALA A 278 -45.46 18.94 -63.50
C ALA A 278 -45.37 20.40 -63.95
N GLU A 279 -44.55 21.22 -63.29
CA GLU A 279 -44.28 22.61 -63.69
C GLU A 279 -43.59 22.69 -65.06
N ALA A 280 -42.62 21.82 -65.33
CA ALA A 280 -41.98 21.72 -66.64
C ALA A 280 -42.98 21.29 -67.74
N ALA A 281 -43.85 20.32 -67.47
CA ALA A 281 -44.89 19.89 -68.42
C ALA A 281 -45.90 21.00 -68.72
N LEU A 282 -46.29 21.78 -67.70
CA LEU A 282 -47.15 22.96 -67.85
C LEU A 282 -46.47 24.08 -68.64
N ALA A 283 -45.17 24.30 -68.45
CA ALA A 283 -44.40 25.28 -69.23
C ALA A 283 -44.35 24.90 -70.72
N VAL A 284 -44.11 23.62 -71.04
CA VAL A 284 -44.13 23.12 -72.42
C VAL A 284 -45.52 23.22 -73.05
N GLN A 285 -46.60 23.01 -72.29
CA GLN A 285 -47.96 23.22 -72.80
C GLN A 285 -48.25 24.69 -73.09
N LYS A 286 -47.77 25.62 -72.25
CA LYS A 286 -47.92 27.06 -72.48
C LYS A 286 -47.14 27.54 -73.70
N GLU A 287 -45.93 27.02 -73.92
CA GLU A 287 -45.11 27.34 -75.09
C GLU A 287 -45.72 26.81 -76.40
N ARG A 288 -46.46 25.70 -76.37
CA ARG A 288 -47.19 25.17 -77.54
C ARG A 288 -48.51 25.89 -77.84
N ALA A 289 -49.00 26.71 -76.92
CA ALA A 289 -50.27 27.43 -77.04
C ALA A 289 -50.09 28.92 -77.40
N ALA A 290 -48.84 29.39 -77.49
CA ALA A 290 -48.45 30.72 -77.98
C ALA A 290 -47.98 30.61 -79.44
#